data_AF-A0A6I2VDP4-F1
#
_entry.id   AF-A0A6I2VDP4-F1
#
_cell.length_a   1.000
_cell.length_b   1.000
_cell.length_c   1.000
_cell.angle_alpha   90.00
_cell.angle_beta   90.00
_cell.angle_gamma   90.00
#
_symmetry.space_group_name_H-M   'P 1'
#
loop_
_entity.id
_entity.type
_entity.pdbx_description
1 polymer ?
#
loop_
_entity_poly.entity_id
_entity_poly.type
_entity_poly.pdbx_seq_one_letter_code
_entity_poly.pdbx_strand_id
1 'polypeptide(L)'
;MSQRLTASVWWALPIAFFVMCSGWALTSPVGSAPDDDFHLSSIWCAQGERAGVCEETPANPAARLVPANVVQASDCFRFKADVSAGCATSIMDDAGLVETERVNVTASLYPPGFHAVMSVFVGPDVERSVLAMRLFNAALTALVIAALLRLTPAGLASASVLAITVTFIPLGLFVTASTNPSAWSIIGIGGYWAFAIAFLRHRNWRDRRGLLLAAATLVTAAMAIGSRVDASAYVVLATLIALTVSGWKRALGTPG
;
A
#
# COMPACT_ATOMS: atom_id res chain seq x y z
N MET A 1 18.80 28.75 15.40
CA MET A 1 17.39 28.31 15.40
C MET A 1 16.97 27.52 14.16
N SER A 2 17.42 27.89 12.94
CA SER A 2 17.04 27.21 11.68
C SER A 2 17.39 25.70 11.59
N GLN A 3 18.61 25.28 11.97
CA GLN A 3 19.02 23.85 11.85
C GLN A 3 18.35 22.88 12.84
N ARG A 4 17.84 23.37 13.98
CA ARG A 4 17.13 22.52 14.96
C ARG A 4 15.69 22.26 14.54
N LEU A 5 15.06 23.23 13.87
CA LEU A 5 13.72 23.09 13.29
C LEU A 5 13.72 22.11 12.11
N THR A 6 14.81 22.03 11.33
CA THR A 6 14.90 21.06 10.22
C THR A 6 15.07 19.63 10.71
N ALA A 7 15.82 19.40 11.79
CA ALA A 7 16.04 18.06 12.34
C ALA A 7 14.80 17.48 13.03
N SER A 8 13.99 18.30 13.70
CA SER A 8 12.74 17.84 14.34
C SER A 8 11.70 17.40 13.30
N VAL A 9 11.61 18.13 12.17
CA VAL A 9 10.70 17.82 11.06
C VAL A 9 10.97 16.45 10.45
N TRP A 10 12.23 15.98 10.43
CA TRP A 10 12.60 14.67 9.88
C TRP A 10 11.95 13.48 10.58
N TRP A 11 11.60 13.63 11.85
CA TRP A 11 10.92 12.59 12.63
C TRP A 11 9.46 12.95 12.90
N ALA A 12 9.16 14.22 13.18
CA ALA A 12 7.81 14.66 13.49
C ALA A 12 6.81 14.38 12.36
N LEU A 13 7.18 14.64 11.10
CA LEU A 13 6.27 14.41 9.97
C LEU A 13 5.97 12.92 9.75
N PRO A 14 6.96 12.01 9.60
CA PRO A 14 6.68 10.58 9.50
C PRO A 14 5.86 10.03 10.67
N ILE A 15 6.15 10.47 11.91
CA ILE A 15 5.41 10.03 13.10
C ILE A 15 3.98 10.54 13.05
N ALA A 16 3.76 11.81 12.70
CA ALA A 16 2.42 12.38 12.56
C ALA A 16 1.60 11.65 11.49
N PHE A 17 2.20 11.33 10.34
CA PHE A 17 1.57 10.51 9.31
C PHE A 17 1.24 9.11 9.80
N PHE A 18 2.16 8.44 10.50
CA PHE A 18 1.90 7.13 11.07
C PHE A 18 0.73 7.14 12.06
N VAL A 19 0.72 8.09 13.00
CA VAL A 19 -0.35 8.24 13.99
C VAL A 19 -1.69 8.53 13.32
N MET A 20 -1.70 9.42 12.33
CA MET A 20 -2.91 9.75 11.57
C MET A 20 -3.45 8.54 10.80
N CYS A 21 -2.61 7.83 10.04
CA CYS A 21 -3.02 6.62 9.33
C CYS A 21 -3.44 5.49 10.28
N SER A 22 -2.79 5.37 11.44
CA SER A 22 -3.19 4.40 12.47
C SER A 22 -4.56 4.73 13.06
N GLY A 23 -4.88 6.01 13.23
CA GLY A 23 -6.21 6.46 13.60
C GLY A 23 -7.27 5.97 12.61
N TRP A 24 -7.05 6.18 11.31
CA TRP A 24 -7.93 5.64 10.27
C TRP A 24 -8.01 4.12 10.26
N ALA A 25 -6.88 3.43 10.45
CA ALA A 25 -6.83 1.97 10.50
C ALA A 25 -7.69 1.39 11.63
N LEU A 26 -7.67 2.03 12.81
CA LEU A 26 -8.38 1.63 14.02
C LEU A 26 -9.87 1.98 14.00
N THR A 27 -10.24 3.11 13.39
CA THR A 27 -11.64 3.56 13.37
C THR A 27 -12.44 3.05 12.17
N SER A 28 -11.76 2.51 11.15
CA SER A 28 -12.41 1.91 9.99
C SER A 28 -12.79 0.45 10.30
N PRO A 29 -14.05 0.03 10.14
CA PRO A 29 -14.43 -1.38 10.32
C PRO A 29 -13.72 -2.32 9.34
N VAL A 30 -13.64 -3.60 9.68
CA VAL A 30 -13.27 -4.64 8.69
C VAL A 30 -14.35 -4.70 7.61
N GLY A 31 -13.95 -4.81 6.34
CA GLY A 31 -14.89 -4.83 5.21
C GLY A 31 -15.28 -3.44 4.69
N SER A 32 -14.84 -2.35 5.33
CA SER A 32 -15.26 -1.01 4.94
C SER A 32 -14.47 -0.42 3.77
N ALA A 33 -13.31 -0.98 3.40
CA ALA A 33 -12.54 -0.47 2.28
C ALA A 33 -13.13 -0.93 0.94
N PRO A 34 -12.84 -0.21 -0.17
CA PRO A 34 -13.37 -0.58 -1.48
C PRO A 34 -12.96 -2.00 -1.86
N ASP A 35 -13.95 -2.82 -2.25
CA ASP A 35 -13.78 -4.23 -2.63
C ASP A 35 -13.03 -5.07 -1.58
N ASP A 36 -13.22 -4.78 -0.29
CA ASP A 36 -12.58 -5.58 0.79
C ASP A 36 -13.00 -7.05 0.74
N ASP A 37 -14.23 -7.38 0.32
CA ASP A 37 -14.65 -8.78 0.09
C ASP A 37 -13.75 -9.53 -0.89
N PHE A 38 -13.31 -8.85 -1.95
CA PHE A 38 -12.41 -9.42 -2.94
C PHE A 38 -10.97 -9.41 -2.45
N HIS A 39 -10.50 -8.31 -1.86
CA HIS A 39 -9.11 -8.20 -1.46
C HIS A 39 -8.77 -9.02 -0.22
N LEU A 40 -9.63 -9.08 0.78
CA LEU A 40 -9.40 -9.89 1.98
C LEU A 40 -9.42 -11.38 1.65
N SER A 41 -10.41 -11.87 0.90
CA SER A 41 -10.42 -13.28 0.47
C SER A 41 -9.19 -13.63 -0.39
N SER A 42 -8.75 -12.72 -1.27
CA SER A 42 -7.50 -12.86 -2.03
C SER A 42 -6.27 -12.94 -1.13
N ILE A 43 -6.20 -12.13 -0.06
CA ILE A 43 -5.13 -12.19 0.94
C ILE A 43 -5.13 -13.53 1.68
N TRP A 44 -6.32 -14.00 2.10
CA TRP A 44 -6.47 -15.28 2.81
C TRP A 44 -6.04 -16.47 1.94
N CYS A 45 -6.28 -16.40 0.64
CA CYS A 45 -5.91 -17.45 -0.31
C CYS A 45 -4.53 -17.29 -0.97
N ALA A 46 -3.79 -16.21 -0.72
CA ALA A 46 -2.56 -15.92 -1.48
C ALA A 46 -1.41 -16.92 -1.22
N GLN A 47 -1.45 -17.69 -0.14
CA GLN A 47 -0.46 -18.74 0.17
C GLN A 47 -0.92 -20.15 -0.25
N GLY A 48 -2.03 -20.25 -1.00
CA GLY A 48 -2.64 -21.52 -1.37
C GLY A 48 -3.55 -22.09 -0.29
N GLU A 49 -3.90 -23.37 -0.47
CA GLU A 49 -4.86 -24.09 0.37
C GLU A 49 -4.35 -24.26 1.81
N ARG A 50 -5.16 -23.85 2.78
CA ARG A 50 -4.91 -23.91 4.22
C ARG A 50 -6.22 -24.12 4.96
N ALA A 51 -6.32 -25.23 5.71
CA ALA A 51 -7.51 -25.58 6.48
C ALA A 51 -7.93 -24.43 7.41
N GLY A 52 -9.23 -24.09 7.40
CA GLY A 52 -9.83 -23.00 8.18
C GLY A 52 -9.47 -21.58 7.71
N VAL A 53 -8.69 -21.42 6.63
CA VAL A 53 -8.21 -20.12 6.14
C VAL A 53 -8.60 -19.91 4.69
N CYS A 54 -8.25 -20.85 3.82
CA CYS A 54 -8.64 -20.87 2.42
C CYS A 54 -8.69 -22.32 1.96
N GLU A 55 -9.89 -22.83 1.71
CA GLU A 55 -10.07 -24.22 1.24
C GLU A 55 -10.64 -24.22 -0.18
N GLU A 56 -10.29 -25.25 -0.95
CA GLU A 56 -10.89 -25.48 -2.25
C GLU A 56 -12.26 -26.14 -2.08
N THR A 57 -13.22 -25.77 -2.92
CA THR A 57 -14.53 -26.46 -2.95
C THR A 57 -14.57 -27.41 -4.14
N PRO A 58 -14.84 -28.72 -3.93
CA PRO A 58 -14.94 -29.69 -5.03
C PRO A 58 -16.07 -29.35 -6.02
N ALA A 59 -17.09 -28.64 -5.58
CA ALA A 59 -18.25 -28.28 -6.40
C ALA A 59 -17.96 -27.12 -7.37
N ASN A 60 -17.03 -26.23 -7.03
CA ASN A 60 -16.75 -25.02 -7.81
C ASN A 60 -15.26 -24.66 -7.82
N PRO A 61 -14.51 -25.09 -8.85
CA PRO A 61 -13.07 -24.80 -8.96
C PRO A 61 -12.71 -23.30 -8.96
N ALA A 62 -13.65 -22.42 -9.32
CA ALA A 62 -13.45 -20.98 -9.35
C ALA A 62 -13.60 -20.31 -7.97
N ALA A 63 -14.24 -20.99 -7.01
CA ALA A 63 -14.50 -20.48 -5.68
C ALA A 63 -13.51 -20.99 -4.63
N ARG A 64 -13.46 -20.30 -3.50
CA ARG A 64 -12.74 -20.71 -2.29
C ARG A 64 -13.62 -20.55 -1.06
N LEU A 65 -13.39 -21.40 -0.07
CA LEU A 65 -13.99 -21.30 1.25
C LEU A 65 -13.08 -20.46 2.15
N VAL A 66 -13.59 -19.34 2.66
CA VAL A 66 -12.87 -18.42 3.56
C VAL A 66 -13.78 -18.02 4.73
N PRO A 67 -13.26 -17.50 5.85
CA PRO A 67 -14.11 -17.07 6.96
C PRO A 67 -15.21 -16.08 6.56
N ALA A 68 -16.41 -16.21 7.13
CA ALA A 68 -17.58 -15.39 6.79
C ALA A 68 -17.29 -13.89 6.94
N ASN A 69 -16.64 -13.52 8.05
CA ASN A 69 -16.22 -12.16 8.34
C ASN A 69 -15.15 -11.57 7.39
N VAL A 70 -14.49 -12.38 6.55
CA VAL A 70 -13.61 -11.90 5.47
C VAL A 70 -14.41 -11.37 4.27
N VAL A 71 -15.60 -11.90 4.02
CA VAL A 71 -16.40 -11.62 2.81
C VAL A 71 -17.61 -10.75 3.15
N GLN A 72 -18.45 -11.23 4.07
CA GLN A 72 -19.79 -10.69 4.33
C GLN A 72 -19.76 -9.36 5.09
N ALA A 73 -18.66 -9.07 5.80
CA ALA A 73 -18.48 -7.80 6.51
C ALA A 73 -18.63 -6.58 5.59
N SER A 74 -18.25 -6.74 4.32
CA SER A 74 -18.34 -5.65 3.34
C SER A 74 -19.78 -5.28 2.96
N ASP A 75 -20.75 -6.20 3.08
CA ASP A 75 -22.15 -5.97 2.72
C ASP A 75 -22.83 -4.91 3.60
N CYS A 76 -22.28 -4.69 4.80
CA CYS A 76 -22.69 -3.63 5.70
C CYS A 76 -22.33 -2.23 5.19
N PHE A 77 -21.15 -2.07 4.59
CA PHE A 77 -20.57 -0.75 4.29
C PHE A 77 -20.60 -0.41 2.80
N ARG A 78 -20.66 -1.41 1.93
CA ARG A 78 -20.64 -1.25 0.48
C ARG A 78 -21.79 -0.36 0.01
N PHE A 79 -21.44 0.80 -0.53
CA PHE A 79 -22.38 1.84 -0.99
C PHE A 79 -23.33 2.38 0.09
N LYS A 80 -22.99 2.23 1.38
CA LYS A 80 -23.80 2.64 2.53
C LYS A 80 -22.97 3.48 3.51
N ALA A 81 -22.71 4.73 3.14
CA ALA A 81 -21.81 5.62 3.90
C ALA A 81 -22.37 6.08 5.26
N ASP A 82 -23.68 5.91 5.48
CA ASP A 82 -24.41 6.29 6.70
C ASP A 82 -24.56 5.13 7.71
N VAL A 83 -24.12 3.93 7.35
CA VAL A 83 -24.20 2.75 8.22
C VAL A 83 -23.02 2.70 9.19
N SER A 84 -23.34 2.61 10.48
CA SER A 84 -22.34 2.47 11.54
C SER A 84 -21.70 1.08 11.58
N ALA A 85 -20.53 0.99 12.23
CA ALA A 85 -19.80 -0.27 12.46
C ALA A 85 -20.65 -1.38 13.10
N GLY A 86 -21.70 -1.02 13.86
CA GLY A 86 -22.56 -1.98 14.55
C GLY A 86 -23.31 -2.95 13.63
N CYS A 87 -23.42 -2.66 12.33
CA CYS A 87 -23.98 -3.60 11.36
C CYS A 87 -23.19 -4.91 11.27
N ALA A 88 -21.85 -4.83 11.39
CA ALA A 88 -20.98 -5.97 11.17
C ALA A 88 -20.77 -6.82 12.44
N THR A 89 -21.24 -6.39 13.61
CA THR A 89 -20.95 -7.04 14.90
C THR A 89 -21.29 -8.54 14.90
N SER A 90 -22.48 -8.92 14.43
CA SER A 90 -22.87 -10.33 14.38
C SER A 90 -22.10 -11.15 13.36
N ILE A 91 -21.58 -10.50 12.31
CA ILE A 91 -20.77 -11.15 11.27
C ILE A 91 -19.35 -11.34 11.79
N MET A 92 -18.80 -10.40 12.57
CA MET A 92 -17.44 -10.49 13.12
C MET A 92 -17.26 -11.71 14.02
N ASP A 93 -18.31 -12.11 14.73
CA ASP A 93 -18.33 -13.30 15.59
C ASP A 93 -18.48 -14.63 14.80
N ASP A 94 -18.79 -14.58 13.51
CA ASP A 94 -18.94 -15.76 12.66
C ASP A 94 -17.60 -16.18 12.04
N ALA A 95 -17.02 -17.23 12.62
CA ALA A 95 -15.81 -17.88 12.13
C ALA A 95 -16.08 -19.02 11.13
N GLY A 96 -17.33 -19.23 10.72
CA GLY A 96 -17.71 -20.23 9.73
C GLY A 96 -17.08 -19.95 8.37
N LEU A 97 -16.80 -21.02 7.61
CA LEU A 97 -16.32 -20.87 6.24
C LEU A 97 -17.49 -20.68 5.28
N VAL A 98 -17.36 -19.73 4.37
CA VAL A 98 -18.32 -19.43 3.31
C VAL A 98 -17.65 -19.46 1.96
N GLU A 99 -18.40 -19.89 0.95
CA GLU A 99 -17.92 -19.97 -0.42
C GLU A 99 -17.94 -18.59 -1.09
N THR A 100 -16.87 -18.24 -1.80
CA THR A 100 -16.80 -17.02 -2.60
C THR A 100 -15.98 -17.23 -3.88
N GLU A 101 -16.48 -16.69 -4.99
CA GLU A 101 -15.74 -16.55 -6.26
C GLU A 101 -14.95 -15.25 -6.33
N ARG A 102 -15.13 -14.35 -5.35
CA ARG A 102 -14.45 -13.04 -5.33
C ARG A 102 -13.02 -13.17 -4.84
N VAL A 103 -12.19 -13.94 -5.53
CA VAL A 103 -10.81 -14.24 -5.09
C VAL A 103 -9.83 -14.12 -6.26
N ASN A 104 -8.67 -13.51 -6.03
CA ASN A 104 -7.70 -13.23 -7.08
C ASN A 104 -6.96 -14.48 -7.58
N VAL A 105 -6.86 -15.55 -6.77
CA VAL A 105 -6.16 -16.79 -7.17
C VAL A 105 -6.80 -17.44 -8.41
N THR A 106 -8.11 -17.32 -8.56
CA THR A 106 -8.85 -17.82 -9.73
C THR A 106 -9.12 -16.71 -10.73
N ALA A 107 -9.54 -15.52 -10.27
CA ALA A 107 -9.91 -14.42 -11.16
C ALA A 107 -8.72 -13.75 -11.87
N SER A 108 -7.51 -13.81 -11.31
CA SER A 108 -6.28 -13.24 -11.88
C SER A 108 -6.39 -11.76 -12.30
N LEU A 109 -7.14 -10.96 -11.55
CA LEU A 109 -7.42 -9.54 -11.87
C LEU A 109 -6.31 -8.58 -11.40
N TYR A 110 -5.52 -8.99 -10.40
CA TYR A 110 -4.45 -8.18 -9.81
C TYR A 110 -3.12 -8.93 -9.78
N PRO A 111 -1.98 -8.22 -9.89
CA PRO A 111 -0.68 -8.80 -9.58
C PRO A 111 -0.66 -9.37 -8.14
N PRO A 112 0.02 -10.50 -7.90
CA PRO A 112 -0.11 -11.22 -6.63
C PRO A 112 0.71 -10.60 -5.48
N GLY A 113 1.60 -9.64 -5.77
CA GLY A 113 2.61 -9.17 -4.81
C GLY A 113 2.02 -8.57 -3.53
N PHE A 114 1.01 -7.71 -3.67
CA PHE A 114 0.32 -7.12 -2.51
C PHE A 114 -0.37 -8.20 -1.65
N HIS A 115 -1.17 -9.08 -2.28
CA HIS A 115 -1.90 -10.12 -1.56
C HIS A 115 -0.95 -11.10 -0.87
N ALA A 116 0.13 -11.49 -1.54
CA ALA A 116 1.15 -12.37 -0.99
C ALA A 116 1.82 -11.78 0.26
N VAL A 117 2.20 -10.50 0.23
CA VAL A 117 2.82 -9.88 1.42
C VAL A 117 1.83 -9.69 2.54
N MET A 118 0.60 -9.26 2.26
CA MET A 118 -0.43 -9.12 3.29
C MET A 118 -0.82 -10.47 3.92
N SER A 119 -0.75 -11.57 3.16
CA SER A 119 -1.13 -12.90 3.65
C SER A 119 -0.27 -13.40 4.83
N VAL A 120 0.92 -12.83 5.01
CA VAL A 120 1.80 -13.13 6.15
C VAL A 120 1.17 -12.72 7.48
N PHE A 121 0.27 -11.74 7.47
CA PHE A 121 -0.43 -11.26 8.66
C PHE A 121 -1.73 -12.02 8.96
N VAL A 122 -2.10 -13.00 8.13
CA VAL A 122 -3.30 -13.82 8.35
C VAL A 122 -3.09 -14.72 9.56
N GLY A 123 -3.88 -14.49 10.60
CA GLY A 123 -3.94 -15.29 11.82
C GLY A 123 -5.35 -15.81 12.11
N PRO A 124 -5.58 -16.35 13.32
CA PRO A 124 -6.87 -16.95 13.70
C PRO A 124 -7.99 -15.92 13.90
N ASP A 125 -7.64 -14.64 14.10
CA ASP A 125 -8.59 -13.56 14.35
C ASP A 125 -8.52 -12.57 13.18
N VAL A 126 -9.65 -12.40 12.49
CA VAL A 126 -9.73 -11.59 11.26
C VAL A 126 -9.52 -10.12 11.55
N GLU A 127 -10.10 -9.58 12.62
CA GLU A 127 -9.94 -8.18 13.00
C GLU A 127 -8.49 -7.83 13.30
N ARG A 128 -7.80 -8.64 14.11
CA ARG A 128 -6.38 -8.47 14.43
C ARG A 128 -5.51 -8.60 13.19
N SER A 129 -5.82 -9.53 12.30
CA SER A 129 -5.10 -9.74 11.05
C SER A 129 -5.21 -8.49 10.15
N VAL A 130 -6.44 -8.00 9.94
CA VAL A 130 -6.70 -6.80 9.13
C VAL A 130 -6.05 -5.57 9.76
N LEU A 131 -6.14 -5.39 11.07
CA LEU A 131 -5.49 -4.29 11.76
C LEU A 131 -3.97 -4.33 11.60
N ALA A 132 -3.34 -5.51 11.70
CA ALA A 132 -1.91 -5.67 11.46
C ALA A 132 -1.51 -5.27 10.03
N MET A 133 -2.28 -5.69 9.02
CA MET A 133 -2.06 -5.31 7.61
C MET A 133 -2.15 -3.79 7.41
N ARG A 134 -3.17 -3.16 8.01
CA ARG A 134 -3.38 -1.71 7.92
C ARG A 134 -2.27 -0.91 8.63
N LEU A 135 -1.86 -1.34 9.81
CA LEU A 135 -0.73 -0.74 10.55
C LEU A 135 0.59 -0.93 9.80
N PHE A 136 0.78 -2.07 9.14
CA PHE A 136 1.93 -2.29 8.26
C PHE A 136 1.94 -1.29 7.10
N ASN A 137 0.83 -1.08 6.41
CA ASN A 137 0.75 -0.07 5.34
C ASN A 137 0.95 1.37 5.86
N ALA A 138 0.43 1.69 7.05
CA ALA A 138 0.68 2.97 7.71
C ALA A 138 2.18 3.18 8.01
N ALA A 139 2.85 2.14 8.55
CA ALA A 139 4.28 2.16 8.82
C ALA A 139 5.09 2.32 7.53
N LEU A 140 4.72 1.59 6.48
CA LEU A 140 5.37 1.65 5.17
C LEU A 140 5.27 3.07 4.56
N THR A 141 4.09 3.69 4.64
CA THR A 141 3.88 5.08 4.22
C THR A 141 4.80 6.04 4.99
N ALA A 142 4.85 5.92 6.32
CA ALA A 142 5.70 6.76 7.16
C ALA A 142 7.19 6.56 6.84
N LEU A 143 7.63 5.33 6.58
CA LEU A 143 9.01 5.02 6.17
C LEU A 143 9.36 5.64 4.82
N VAL A 144 8.44 5.60 3.84
CA VAL A 144 8.64 6.27 2.54
C VAL A 144 8.76 7.78 2.71
N ILE A 145 7.91 8.41 3.52
CA ILE A 145 8.01 9.85 3.83
C ILE A 145 9.33 10.16 4.53
N ALA A 146 9.74 9.34 5.50
CA ALA A 146 11.00 9.47 6.20
C ALA A 146 12.21 9.38 5.26
N ALA A 147 12.17 8.45 4.30
CA ALA A 147 13.19 8.28 3.28
C ALA A 147 13.20 9.45 2.28
N LEU A 148 12.03 9.96 1.86
CA LEU A 148 11.94 11.14 1.00
C LEU A 148 12.63 12.35 1.64
N LEU A 149 12.30 12.64 2.90
CA LEU A 149 12.85 13.77 3.64
C LEU A 149 14.37 13.68 3.87
N ARG A 150 14.93 12.46 3.97
CA ARG A 150 16.35 12.23 4.27
C ARG A 150 17.23 12.06 3.04
N LEU A 151 16.72 11.37 2.02
CA LEU A 151 17.52 10.93 0.88
C LEU A 151 17.45 11.91 -0.29
N THR A 152 16.33 12.63 -0.46
CA THR A 152 16.12 13.53 -1.60
C THR A 152 16.50 14.98 -1.26
N PRO A 153 16.80 15.84 -2.27
CA PRO A 153 17.04 17.26 -2.03
C PRO A 153 15.82 17.96 -1.40
N ALA A 154 16.06 18.91 -0.48
CA ALA A 154 14.99 19.53 0.31
C ALA A 154 13.82 20.10 -0.52
N GLY A 155 14.10 20.73 -1.66
CA GLY A 155 13.05 21.24 -2.56
C GLY A 155 12.17 20.12 -3.14
N LEU A 156 12.78 18.99 -3.51
CA LEU A 156 12.06 17.83 -4.04
C LEU A 156 11.26 17.14 -2.93
N ALA A 157 11.86 17.00 -1.74
CA ALA A 157 11.19 16.41 -0.58
C ALA A 157 9.94 17.21 -0.20
N SER A 158 10.07 18.53 -0.04
CA SER A 158 8.94 19.41 0.34
C SER A 158 7.84 19.41 -0.71
N ALA A 159 8.19 19.50 -2.01
CA ALA A 159 7.20 19.43 -3.09
C ALA A 159 6.45 18.10 -3.10
N SER A 160 7.17 16.98 -2.89
CA SER A 160 6.57 15.64 -2.85
C SER A 160 5.61 15.48 -1.68
N VAL A 161 6.04 15.84 -0.47
CA VAL A 161 5.21 15.72 0.74
C VAL A 161 3.99 16.63 0.64
N LEU A 162 4.14 17.86 0.12
CA LEU A 162 3.02 18.76 -0.09
C LEU A 162 2.02 18.19 -1.11
N ALA A 163 2.50 17.70 -2.25
CA ALA A 163 1.64 17.10 -3.26
C ALA A 163 0.86 15.90 -2.70
N ILE A 164 1.54 14.99 -1.99
CA ILE A 164 0.93 13.85 -1.31
C ILE A 164 -0.15 14.32 -0.33
N THR A 165 0.18 15.30 0.53
CA THR A 165 -0.74 15.79 1.56
C THR A 165 -2.00 16.43 0.96
N VAL A 166 -1.84 17.26 -0.07
CA VAL A 166 -2.95 17.99 -0.69
C VAL A 166 -3.86 17.07 -1.50
N THR A 167 -3.29 16.07 -2.18
CA THR A 167 -4.06 15.21 -3.10
C THR A 167 -4.70 14.00 -2.42
N PHE A 168 -4.17 13.54 -1.29
CA PHE A 168 -4.61 12.30 -0.65
C PHE A 168 -5.54 12.49 0.54
N ILE A 169 -5.85 13.72 0.96
CA ILE A 169 -6.81 13.95 2.05
C ILE A 169 -8.22 14.14 1.48
N PRO A 170 -9.26 13.41 1.95
CA PRO A 170 -9.23 12.35 2.96
C PRO A 170 -9.05 10.93 2.37
N LEU A 171 -9.48 10.70 1.13
CA LEU A 171 -9.62 9.36 0.56
C LEU A 171 -8.30 8.59 0.46
N GLY A 172 -7.22 9.25 0.05
CA GLY A 172 -5.92 8.62 -0.06
C GLY A 172 -5.36 8.19 1.29
N LEU A 173 -5.65 8.88 2.41
CA LEU A 173 -5.28 8.42 3.76
C LEU A 173 -6.05 7.16 4.17
N PHE A 174 -7.36 7.13 3.89
CA PHE A 174 -8.18 5.95 4.14
C PHE A 174 -7.69 4.75 3.34
N VAL A 175 -7.40 4.95 2.04
CA VAL A 175 -6.92 3.88 1.17
C VAL A 175 -5.50 3.43 1.53
N THR A 176 -4.56 4.35 1.85
CA THR A 176 -3.19 3.95 2.24
C THR A 176 -3.16 3.16 3.54
N ALA A 177 -4.11 3.38 4.44
CA ALA A 177 -4.25 2.62 5.69
C ALA A 177 -5.26 1.46 5.58
N SER A 178 -5.51 0.93 4.38
CA SER A 178 -6.47 -0.16 4.13
C SER A 178 -5.81 -1.46 3.66
N THR A 179 -6.64 -2.48 3.42
CA THR A 179 -6.31 -3.77 2.81
C THR A 179 -6.46 -3.79 1.29
N ASN A 180 -6.63 -2.62 0.65
CA ASN A 180 -6.75 -2.50 -0.80
C ASN A 180 -5.36 -2.35 -1.47
N PRO A 181 -5.05 -3.08 -2.57
CA PRO A 181 -3.79 -2.96 -3.31
C PRO A 181 -3.47 -1.54 -3.80
N SER A 182 -4.49 -0.69 -3.97
CA SER A 182 -4.31 0.73 -4.30
C SER A 182 -3.47 1.47 -3.26
N ALA A 183 -3.41 0.98 -2.00
CA ALA A 183 -2.51 1.49 -0.98
C ALA A 183 -1.04 1.49 -1.47
N TRP A 184 -0.57 0.35 -1.99
CA TRP A 184 0.80 0.21 -2.49
C TRP A 184 1.04 0.96 -3.80
N SER A 185 0.02 1.13 -4.63
CA SER A 185 0.12 1.98 -5.82
C SER A 185 0.33 3.44 -5.43
N ILE A 186 -0.45 3.94 -4.46
CA ILE A 186 -0.33 5.31 -3.95
C ILE A 186 1.03 5.54 -3.29
N ILE A 187 1.43 4.66 -2.36
CA ILE A 187 2.71 4.78 -1.65
C ILE A 187 3.89 4.66 -2.62
N GLY A 188 3.84 3.63 -3.48
CA GLY A 188 4.88 3.32 -4.45
C GLY A 188 5.08 4.45 -5.45
N ILE A 189 4.04 4.84 -6.20
CA ILE A 189 4.14 5.92 -7.20
C ILE A 189 4.50 7.25 -6.53
N GLY A 190 3.89 7.55 -5.37
CA GLY A 190 4.13 8.79 -4.64
C GLY A 190 5.58 8.99 -4.19
N GLY A 191 6.28 7.89 -3.84
CA GLY A 191 7.72 7.92 -3.53
C GLY A 191 8.63 7.77 -4.75
N TYR A 192 8.23 6.92 -5.71
CA TYR A 192 9.06 6.45 -6.82
C TYR A 192 9.68 7.59 -7.63
N TRP A 193 8.85 8.53 -8.09
CA TRP A 193 9.30 9.61 -8.98
C TRP A 193 10.41 10.47 -8.33
N ALA A 194 10.26 10.79 -7.04
CA ALA A 194 11.20 11.62 -6.30
C ALA A 194 12.51 10.87 -6.02
N PHE A 195 12.44 9.59 -5.65
CA PHE A 195 13.65 8.76 -5.50
C PHE A 195 14.36 8.58 -6.83
N ALA A 196 13.64 8.32 -7.93
CA ALA A 196 14.21 8.16 -9.25
C ALA A 196 14.93 9.43 -9.72
N ILE A 197 14.31 10.61 -9.58
CA ILE A 197 14.96 11.90 -9.91
C ILE A 197 16.19 12.13 -9.03
N ALA A 198 16.08 11.88 -7.72
CA ALA A 198 17.21 12.05 -6.80
C ALA A 198 18.36 11.09 -7.13
N PHE A 199 18.07 9.84 -7.48
CA PHE A 199 19.04 8.84 -7.91
C PHE A 199 19.74 9.26 -9.21
N LEU A 200 18.99 9.64 -10.24
CA LEU A 200 19.53 10.06 -11.55
C LEU A 200 20.40 11.32 -11.47
N ARG A 201 20.12 12.20 -10.50
CA ARG A 201 20.91 13.42 -10.26
C ARG A 201 22.12 13.18 -9.33
N HIS A 202 22.20 12.03 -8.66
CA HIS A 202 23.28 11.72 -7.73
C HIS A 202 24.52 11.27 -8.50
N ARG A 203 25.68 11.91 -8.25
CA ARG A 203 26.90 11.67 -9.04
C ARG A 203 27.59 10.34 -8.75
N ASN A 204 27.53 9.85 -7.52
CA ASN A 204 28.24 8.64 -7.10
C ASN A 204 27.26 7.55 -6.67
N TRP A 205 26.86 6.70 -7.60
CA TRP A 205 25.90 5.63 -7.35
C TRP A 205 26.43 4.53 -6.39
N ARG A 206 27.75 4.47 -6.14
CA ARG A 206 28.37 3.48 -5.26
C ARG A 206 28.50 3.94 -3.81
N ASP A 207 28.27 5.21 -3.52
CA ASP A 207 28.26 5.66 -2.12
C ASP A 207 26.98 5.22 -1.39
N ARG A 208 26.99 5.28 -0.05
CA ARG A 208 25.86 4.85 0.78
C ARG A 208 24.54 5.53 0.37
N ARG A 209 24.58 6.81 -0.02
CA ARG A 209 23.37 7.56 -0.39
C ARG A 209 22.84 7.10 -1.75
N GLY A 210 23.71 6.87 -2.72
CA GLY A 210 23.38 6.34 -4.04
C GLY A 210 22.73 4.97 -3.94
N LEU A 211 23.28 4.08 -3.11
CA LEU A 211 22.70 2.76 -2.85
C LEU A 211 21.31 2.84 -2.17
N LEU A 212 21.15 3.71 -1.18
CA LEU A 212 19.85 3.92 -0.52
C LEU A 212 18.80 4.51 -1.47
N LEU A 213 19.19 5.44 -2.35
CA LEU A 213 18.31 5.98 -3.37
C LEU A 213 17.90 4.92 -4.40
N ALA A 214 18.84 4.12 -4.89
CA ALA A 214 18.56 3.01 -5.79
C ALA A 214 17.58 2.01 -5.15
N ALA A 215 17.84 1.61 -3.90
CA ALA A 215 16.97 0.72 -3.15
C ALA A 215 15.56 1.31 -2.97
N ALA A 216 15.46 2.60 -2.58
CA ALA A 216 14.17 3.27 -2.43
C ALA A 216 13.40 3.35 -3.76
N THR A 217 14.07 3.65 -4.87
CA THR A 217 13.48 3.64 -6.22
C THR A 217 12.98 2.25 -6.60
N LEU A 218 13.77 1.19 -6.39
CA LEU A 218 13.38 -0.18 -6.74
C LEU A 218 12.23 -0.70 -5.88
N VAL A 219 12.29 -0.47 -4.56
CA VAL A 219 11.24 -0.91 -3.63
C VAL A 219 9.91 -0.22 -3.95
N THR A 220 9.92 1.09 -4.16
CA THR A 220 8.69 1.84 -4.49
C THR A 220 8.11 1.46 -5.86
N ALA A 221 8.96 1.16 -6.85
CA ALA A 221 8.51 0.60 -8.13
C ALA A 221 7.89 -0.80 -7.96
N ALA A 222 8.57 -1.69 -7.23
CA ALA A 222 8.11 -3.05 -7.00
C ALA A 222 6.78 -3.10 -6.24
N MET A 223 6.60 -2.21 -5.26
CA MET A 223 5.32 -2.04 -4.56
C MET A 223 4.19 -1.68 -5.54
N ALA A 224 4.40 -0.68 -6.39
CA ALA A 224 3.37 -0.22 -7.33
C ALA A 224 3.05 -1.28 -8.39
N ILE A 225 4.07 -1.89 -9.01
CA ILE A 225 3.91 -2.93 -10.03
C ILE A 225 3.27 -4.18 -9.42
N GLY A 226 3.67 -4.55 -8.20
CA GLY A 226 3.18 -5.73 -7.50
C GLY A 226 1.78 -5.60 -6.91
N SER A 227 1.14 -4.44 -7.03
CA SER A 227 -0.19 -4.20 -6.46
C SER A 227 -1.30 -4.05 -7.50
N ARG A 228 -1.04 -3.39 -8.64
CA ARG A 228 -2.02 -3.20 -9.71
C ARG A 228 -1.38 -3.12 -11.10
N VAL A 229 -2.09 -3.59 -12.12
CA VAL A 229 -1.60 -3.56 -13.52
C VAL A 229 -1.49 -2.12 -14.04
N ASP A 230 -2.49 -1.27 -13.79
CA ASP A 230 -2.49 0.14 -14.17
C ASP A 230 -1.37 0.94 -13.48
N ALA A 231 -1.04 0.60 -12.24
CA ALA A 231 0.10 1.18 -11.51
C ALA A 231 1.44 0.95 -12.24
N SER A 232 1.59 -0.15 -12.97
CA SER A 232 2.79 -0.39 -13.79
C SER A 232 2.94 0.65 -14.91
N ALA A 233 1.83 1.05 -15.56
CA ALA A 233 1.85 2.11 -16.56
C ALA A 233 2.24 3.47 -15.95
N TYR A 234 1.79 3.77 -14.73
CA TYR A 234 2.19 4.97 -14.01
C TYR A 234 3.68 4.97 -13.61
N VAL A 235 4.26 3.81 -13.27
CA VAL A 235 5.70 3.69 -13.04
C VAL A 235 6.49 4.00 -14.32
N VAL A 236 6.04 3.50 -15.48
CA VAL A 236 6.66 3.84 -16.78
C VAL A 236 6.58 5.34 -17.04
N LEU A 237 5.40 5.95 -16.87
CA LEU A 237 5.22 7.39 -17.02
C LEU A 237 6.14 8.19 -16.07
N ALA A 238 6.18 7.81 -14.79
CA ALA A 238 7.05 8.46 -13.80
C ALA A 238 8.54 8.30 -14.14
N THR A 239 8.93 7.18 -14.76
CA THR A 239 10.29 6.96 -15.28
C THR A 239 10.62 7.96 -16.38
N LEU A 240 9.72 8.13 -17.36
CA LEU A 240 9.89 9.09 -18.46
C LEU A 240 10.00 10.53 -17.93
N ILE A 241 9.17 10.88 -16.94
CA ILE A 241 9.26 12.18 -16.24
C ILE A 241 10.60 12.31 -15.53
N ALA A 242 11.05 11.29 -14.81
CA ALA A 242 12.32 11.35 -14.10
C ALA A 242 13.52 11.53 -15.05
N LEU A 243 13.51 10.85 -16.20
CA LEU A 243 14.54 10.98 -17.23
C LEU A 243 14.56 12.36 -17.88
N THR A 244 13.38 12.90 -18.22
CA THR A 244 13.27 14.24 -18.82
C THR A 244 13.70 15.34 -17.85
N VAL A 245 13.23 15.29 -16.60
CA VAL A 245 13.57 16.26 -15.54
C VAL A 245 15.04 16.18 -15.11
N SER A 246 15.68 15.01 -15.25
CA SER A 246 17.10 14.83 -14.90
C SER A 246 18.06 15.12 -16.05
N GLY A 247 17.53 15.29 -17.27
CA GLY A 247 18.29 15.52 -18.49
C GLY A 247 18.76 14.21 -19.14
N TRP A 248 18.16 13.86 -20.27
CA TRP A 248 18.37 12.59 -21.00
C TRP A 248 19.85 12.25 -21.26
N LYS A 249 20.68 13.24 -21.62
CA LYS A 249 22.12 13.06 -21.87
C LYS A 249 22.93 12.76 -20.60
N ARG A 250 22.51 13.27 -19.44
CA ARG A 250 23.14 12.95 -18.15
C ARG A 250 22.73 11.58 -17.64
N ALA A 251 21.47 11.18 -17.88
CA ALA A 251 20.95 9.88 -17.49
C ALA A 251 21.58 8.71 -18.26
N LEU A 252 21.96 8.91 -19.53
CA LEU A 252 22.62 7.90 -20.36
C LEU A 252 24.15 7.81 -20.17
N GLY A 253 24.73 8.60 -19.27
CA GLY A 253 26.18 8.59 -19.03
C GLY A 253 27.02 9.13 -20.19
N THR A 254 26.43 9.77 -21.20
CA THR A 254 27.16 10.41 -22.30
C THR A 254 27.77 11.73 -21.83
N PRO A 255 29.10 11.93 -21.91
CA PRO A 255 29.70 13.23 -21.62
C PRO A 255 29.18 14.27 -22.62
N GLY A 256 28.77 15.43 -22.11
CA GLY A 256 28.51 16.61 -22.92
C GLY A 256 29.77 17.42 -23.16
#